data_AF-A0A328VH00-F1
#
_entry.id   AF-A0A328VH00-F1
#
_cell.length_a   1.000
_cell.length_b   1.000
_cell.length_c   1.000
_cell.angle_alpha   90.00
_cell.angle_beta   90.00
_cell.angle_gamma   90.00
#
_symmetry.space_group_name_H-M   'P 1'
#
loop_
_entity.id
_entity.type
_entity.pdbx_description
1 polymer ?
#
loop_
_entity_poly.entity_id
_entity_poly.type
_entity_poly.pdbx_seq_one_letter_code
_entity_poly.pdbx_strand_id
1 'polypeptide(L)'
;MKLNRAAVHHEGAKLLLTQAQRQGERKRLSEAYRELLQARSALGSDVGLWQMYLDVTEAKLFLAQGDVEQSAWLGVKAWGAAQEMGSVKVEPELRALYASLSRKAVTNASVQRLGLELGIC
;
A
#
# COMPACT_ATOMS: atom_id res chain seq x y z
N MET A 1 -4.72 -22.55 -16.02
CA MET A 1 -4.22 -21.55 -15.06
C MET A 1 -5.33 -21.22 -14.08
N LYS A 2 -5.25 -21.63 -12.80
CA LYS A 2 -6.17 -21.13 -11.77
C LYS A 2 -5.70 -19.71 -11.42
N LEU A 3 -6.52 -18.71 -11.72
CA LEU A 3 -6.27 -17.33 -11.27
C LEU A 3 -6.12 -17.35 -9.74
N ASN A 4 -5.01 -16.82 -9.23
CA ASN A 4 -4.85 -16.59 -7.81
C ASN A 4 -5.90 -15.56 -7.39
N ARG A 5 -6.90 -15.97 -6.59
CA ARG A 5 -8.00 -15.09 -6.17
C ARG A 5 -7.48 -13.83 -5.47
N ALA A 6 -6.41 -13.94 -4.68
CA ALA A 6 -5.77 -12.78 -4.05
C ALA A 6 -5.27 -11.78 -5.09
N ALA A 7 -4.66 -12.26 -6.19
CA ALA A 7 -4.19 -11.40 -7.28
C ALA A 7 -5.34 -10.68 -7.98
N VAL A 8 -6.46 -11.36 -8.22
CA VAL A 8 -7.65 -10.77 -8.86
C VAL A 8 -8.21 -9.63 -8.01
N HIS A 9 -8.41 -9.88 -6.72
CA HIS A 9 -8.92 -8.87 -5.79
C HIS A 9 -7.92 -7.72 -5.58
N HIS A 10 -6.61 -8.00 -5.55
CA HIS A 10 -5.58 -6.95 -5.45
C HIS A 10 -5.55 -6.04 -6.67
N GLU A 11 -5.62 -6.57 -7.89
CA GLU A 11 -5.70 -5.76 -9.11
C GLU A 11 -7.03 -4.99 -9.18
N GLY A 12 -8.13 -5.59 -8.74
CA GLY A 12 -9.43 -4.90 -8.57
C GLY A 12 -9.32 -3.69 -7.64
N ALA A 13 -8.69 -3.85 -6.48
CA ALA A 13 -8.45 -2.76 -5.55
C ALA A 13 -7.58 -1.64 -6.14
N LYS A 14 -6.51 -1.97 -6.86
CA LYS A 14 -5.64 -0.98 -7.54
C LYS A 14 -6.41 -0.18 -8.59
N LEU A 15 -7.26 -0.85 -9.36
CA LEU A 15 -8.09 -0.20 -10.39
C LEU A 15 -9.08 0.77 -9.74
N LEU A 16 -9.80 0.33 -8.72
CA LEU A 16 -10.77 1.15 -7.99
C LEU A 16 -10.10 2.35 -7.32
N LEU A 17 -8.92 2.16 -6.70
CA LEU A 17 -8.14 3.24 -6.10
C LEU A 17 -7.72 4.28 -7.15
N THR A 18 -7.20 3.83 -8.30
CA THR A 18 -6.80 4.72 -9.39
C THR A 18 -7.98 5.54 -9.91
N GLN A 19 -9.15 4.88 -10.06
CA GLN A 19 -10.37 5.55 -10.48
C GLN A 19 -10.85 6.57 -9.45
N ALA A 20 -10.85 6.20 -8.16
CA ALA A 20 -11.23 7.09 -7.06
C ALA A 20 -10.35 8.35 -7.03
N GLN A 21 -9.04 8.21 -7.21
CA GLN A 21 -8.09 9.32 -7.25
C GLN A 21 -8.32 10.26 -8.44
N ARG A 22 -8.67 9.71 -9.62
CA ARG A 22 -8.92 10.50 -10.83
C ARG A 22 -10.27 11.22 -10.82
N GLN A 23 -11.30 10.59 -10.25
CA GLN A 23 -12.69 11.07 -10.33
C GLN A 23 -13.18 11.70 -9.01
N GLY A 24 -12.38 11.64 -7.94
CA GLY A 24 -12.75 12.19 -6.62
C GLY A 24 -13.84 11.39 -5.90
N GLU A 25 -14.13 10.17 -6.34
CA GLU A 25 -15.25 9.38 -5.83
C GLU A 25 -14.89 8.61 -4.55
N ARG A 26 -15.25 9.18 -3.39
CA ARG A 26 -15.04 8.52 -2.07
C ARG A 26 -15.66 7.12 -1.99
N LYS A 27 -16.79 6.88 -2.65
CA LYS A 27 -17.44 5.55 -2.67
C LYS A 27 -16.52 4.46 -3.22
N ARG A 28 -15.69 4.78 -4.22
CA ARG A 28 -14.71 3.84 -4.80
C ARG A 28 -13.57 3.52 -3.86
N LEU A 29 -13.24 4.41 -2.90
CA LEU A 29 -12.26 4.09 -1.85
C LEU A 29 -12.80 2.99 -0.91
N SER A 30 -14.08 3.04 -0.56
CA SER A 30 -14.72 1.98 0.22
C SER A 30 -14.77 0.64 -0.53
N GLU A 31 -15.00 0.67 -1.84
CA GLU A 31 -14.98 -0.53 -2.69
C GLU A 31 -13.55 -1.09 -2.83
N ALA A 32 -12.55 -0.24 -3.04
CA ALA A 32 -11.14 -0.63 -3.06
C ALA A 32 -10.71 -1.28 -1.73
N TYR A 33 -11.18 -0.76 -0.60
CA TYR A 33 -10.94 -1.36 0.71
C TYR A 33 -11.54 -2.77 0.82
N ARG A 34 -12.77 -2.97 0.35
CA ARG A 34 -13.43 -4.29 0.36
C ARG A 34 -12.68 -5.30 -0.50
N GLU A 35 -12.23 -4.89 -1.68
CA GLU A 35 -11.39 -5.74 -2.54
C GLU A 35 -10.06 -6.09 -1.86
N LEU A 36 -9.42 -5.16 -1.14
CA LEU A 36 -8.22 -5.47 -0.37
C LEU A 36 -8.47 -6.49 0.74
N LEU A 37 -9.60 -6.39 1.46
CA LEU A 37 -9.98 -7.38 2.48
C LEU A 37 -10.19 -8.78 1.85
N GLN A 38 -10.81 -8.84 0.67
CA GLN A 38 -10.97 -10.09 -0.07
C GLN A 38 -9.63 -10.64 -0.56
N ALA A 39 -8.72 -9.77 -1.01
CA ALA A 39 -7.38 -10.18 -1.40
C ALA A 39 -6.60 -10.76 -0.22
N ARG A 40 -6.70 -10.12 0.96
CA ARG A 40 -6.08 -10.61 2.21
C ARG A 40 -6.66 -11.94 2.66
N SER A 41 -7.97 -12.13 2.63
CA SER A 41 -8.60 -13.39 3.04
C SER A 41 -8.36 -14.53 2.05
N ALA A 42 -8.10 -14.20 0.78
CA ALA A 42 -7.74 -15.16 -0.26
C ALA A 42 -6.25 -15.55 -0.25
N LEU A 43 -5.43 -14.98 0.64
CA LEU A 43 -4.04 -15.39 0.77
C LEU A 43 -3.96 -16.80 1.37
N GLY A 44 -3.50 -17.74 0.54
CA GLY A 44 -3.02 -19.05 0.99
C GLY A 44 -1.63 -18.95 1.62
N SER A 45 -0.86 -20.05 1.58
CA SER A 45 0.46 -20.18 2.20
C SER A 45 1.56 -19.27 1.64
N ASP A 46 1.39 -18.65 0.46
CA ASP A 46 2.34 -17.68 -0.14
C ASP A 46 2.15 -16.26 0.44
N VAL A 47 2.13 -16.17 1.77
CA VAL A 47 1.76 -14.96 2.51
C VAL A 47 2.78 -13.82 2.28
N GLY A 48 4.08 -14.10 2.30
CA GLY A 48 5.13 -13.07 2.29
C GLY A 48 5.15 -12.18 1.04
N LEU A 49 5.16 -12.78 -0.15
CA LEU A 49 5.27 -12.03 -1.42
C LEU A 49 4.10 -11.08 -1.61
N TRP A 50 2.89 -11.55 -1.32
CA TRP A 50 1.68 -10.77 -1.53
C TRP A 50 1.43 -9.77 -0.40
N GLN A 51 1.92 -10.05 0.82
CA GLN A 51 1.77 -9.15 1.95
C GLN A 51 2.37 -7.77 1.64
N MET A 52 3.58 -7.69 1.06
CA MET A 52 4.18 -6.40 0.72
C MET A 52 3.32 -5.61 -0.27
N TYR A 53 2.78 -6.28 -1.30
CA TYR A 53 1.98 -5.63 -2.34
C TYR A 53 0.63 -5.14 -1.82
N LEU A 54 0.02 -5.91 -0.90
CA LEU A 54 -1.21 -5.52 -0.25
C LEU A 54 -0.98 -4.35 0.71
N ASP A 55 0.10 -4.39 1.49
CA ASP A 55 0.47 -3.29 2.40
C ASP A 55 0.74 -2.00 1.62
N VAL A 56 1.38 -2.04 0.45
CA VAL A 56 1.56 -0.86 -0.42
C VAL A 56 0.24 -0.31 -0.94
N THR A 57 -0.65 -1.16 -1.47
CA THR A 57 -1.94 -0.70 -2.00
C THR A 57 -2.82 -0.13 -0.89
N GLU A 58 -2.81 -0.74 0.28
CA GLU A 58 -3.53 -0.26 1.45
C GLU A 58 -2.96 1.05 1.99
N ALA A 59 -1.63 1.21 2.01
CA ALA A 59 -1.00 2.48 2.35
C ALA A 59 -1.44 3.62 1.42
N LYS A 60 -1.50 3.37 0.11
CA LYS A 60 -1.98 4.36 -0.88
C LYS A 60 -3.47 4.67 -0.69
N LEU A 61 -4.28 3.68 -0.29
CA LEU A 61 -5.69 3.87 0.04
C LEU A 61 -5.86 4.78 1.26
N PHE A 62 -5.14 4.52 2.37
CA PHE A 62 -5.21 5.36 3.57
C PHE A 62 -4.76 6.79 3.31
N LEU A 63 -3.71 6.98 2.51
CA LEU A 63 -3.31 8.31 2.05
C LEU A 63 -4.44 9.03 1.30
N ALA A 64 -5.14 8.31 0.41
CA ALA A 64 -6.28 8.87 -0.34
C ALA A 64 -7.48 9.21 0.57
N GLN A 65 -7.63 8.50 1.68
CA GLN A 65 -8.62 8.79 2.73
C GLN A 65 -8.19 9.93 3.66
N GLY A 66 -6.92 10.34 3.61
CA GLY A 66 -6.35 11.38 4.46
C GLY A 66 -5.70 10.87 5.75
N ASP A 67 -5.63 9.55 5.94
CA ASP A 67 -4.98 8.94 7.10
C ASP A 67 -3.48 8.79 6.82
N VAL A 68 -2.71 9.78 7.26
CA VAL A 68 -1.26 9.87 7.04
C VAL A 68 -0.48 8.87 7.89
N GLU A 69 -0.88 8.71 9.16
CA GLU A 69 -0.18 7.83 10.10
C GLU A 69 -0.28 6.37 9.64
N GLN A 70 -1.50 5.90 9.39
CA GLN A 70 -1.74 4.52 8.97
C GLN A 70 -1.10 4.23 7.61
N SER A 71 -1.12 5.21 6.70
CA SER A 71 -0.46 5.11 5.40
C SER A 71 1.05 4.94 5.54
N ALA A 72 1.70 5.77 6.35
CA ALA A 72 3.14 5.71 6.55
C ALA A 72 3.57 4.41 7.26
N TRP A 73 2.82 4.00 8.28
CA TRP A 73 3.06 2.76 9.02
C TRP A 73 2.97 1.52 8.12
N LEU A 74 1.97 1.45 7.24
CA LEU A 74 1.88 0.38 6.25
C LEU A 74 3.01 0.42 5.22
N GLY A 75 3.48 1.61 4.85
CA GLY A 75 4.67 1.77 4.01
C GLY A 75 5.92 1.15 4.64
N VAL A 76 6.15 1.41 5.93
CA VAL A 76 7.22 0.81 6.74
C VAL A 76 7.10 -0.72 6.75
N LYS A 77 5.90 -1.22 7.04
CA LYS A 77 5.64 -2.67 7.07
C LYS A 77 5.89 -3.35 5.73
N ALA A 78 5.43 -2.73 4.64
CA ALA A 78 5.67 -3.22 3.28
C ALA A 78 7.16 -3.29 2.95
N TRP A 79 7.94 -2.29 3.37
CA TRP A 79 9.38 -2.27 3.18
C TRP A 79 10.08 -3.36 3.98
N GLY A 80 9.72 -3.53 5.26
CA GLY A 80 10.25 -4.61 6.09
C GLY A 80 10.05 -5.99 5.45
N ALA A 81 8.83 -6.28 4.98
CA ALA A 81 8.54 -7.53 4.28
C ALA A 81 9.36 -7.67 2.97
N ALA A 82 9.57 -6.58 2.23
CA ALA A 82 10.38 -6.59 1.02
C ALA A 82 11.86 -6.89 1.33
N GLN A 83 12.41 -6.29 2.39
CA GLN A 83 13.78 -6.51 2.87
C GLN A 83 14.01 -7.95 3.33
N GLU A 84 13.10 -8.52 4.13
CA GLU A 84 13.16 -9.92 4.57
C GLU A 84 13.21 -10.91 3.40
N MET A 85 12.60 -10.54 2.27
CA MET A 85 12.58 -11.33 1.05
C MET A 85 13.73 -11.02 0.07
N GLY A 86 14.60 -10.05 0.37
CA GLY A 86 15.61 -9.55 -0.57
C GLY A 86 15.02 -8.94 -1.84
N SER A 87 13.80 -8.38 -1.76
CA SER A 87 13.04 -7.83 -2.87
C SER A 87 13.08 -6.30 -2.87
N VAL A 88 13.32 -5.70 -4.03
CA VAL A 88 13.25 -4.23 -4.25
C VAL A 88 11.99 -3.81 -5.00
N LYS A 89 11.05 -4.73 -5.25
CA LYS A 89 9.96 -4.54 -6.22
C LYS A 89 9.00 -3.40 -5.85
N VAL A 90 8.82 -3.12 -4.56
CA VAL A 90 7.92 -2.08 -4.05
C VAL A 90 8.61 -0.74 -3.79
N GLU A 91 9.94 -0.69 -3.91
CA GLU A 91 10.72 0.51 -3.56
C GLU A 91 10.26 1.76 -4.34
N PRO A 92 10.05 1.73 -5.68
CA PRO A 92 9.64 2.92 -6.41
C PRO A 92 8.30 3.47 -5.92
N GLU A 93 7.39 2.57 -5.54
CA GLU A 93 6.06 2.91 -5.08
C GLU A 93 6.09 3.49 -3.66
N LEU A 94 6.94 2.95 -2.80
CA LEU A 94 7.14 3.46 -1.44
C LEU A 94 7.87 4.81 -1.43
N ARG A 95 8.82 5.04 -2.34
CA ARG A 95 9.45 6.36 -2.54
C ARG A 95 8.41 7.41 -2.99
N ALA A 96 7.53 7.05 -3.93
CA ALA A 96 6.45 7.93 -4.37
C ALA A 96 5.40 8.20 -3.26
N LEU A 97 5.10 7.17 -2.46
CA LEU A 97 4.25 7.30 -1.28
C LEU A 97 4.87 8.27 -0.26
N TYR A 98 6.15 8.07 0.09
CA TYR A 98 6.90 8.95 0.98
C TYR A 98 6.88 10.39 0.50
N ALA A 99 7.16 10.66 -0.78
CA ALA A 99 7.12 12.01 -1.34
C ALA A 99 5.73 12.68 -1.23
N SER A 100 4.66 11.89 -1.21
CA SER A 100 3.30 12.40 -1.01
C SER A 100 2.95 12.62 0.46
N LEU A 101 3.44 11.75 1.34
CA LEU A 101 3.27 11.85 2.78
C LEU A 101 4.08 13.01 3.38
N SER A 102 5.34 13.16 2.98
CA SER A 102 6.24 14.22 3.49
C SER A 102 5.73 15.62 3.17
N ARG A 103 5.11 15.80 1.98
CA ARG A 103 4.41 17.06 1.64
C ARG A 103 3.23 17.39 2.56
N LYS A 104 2.61 16.39 3.19
CA LYS A 104 1.45 16.55 4.08
C LYS A 104 1.86 16.67 5.54
N ALA A 105 2.80 15.84 6.01
CA ALA A 105 3.22 15.81 7.41
C ALA A 105 4.65 15.27 7.57
N VAL A 106 5.66 16.05 7.16
CA VAL A 106 7.09 15.66 7.27
C VAL A 106 7.55 15.38 8.70
N THR A 107 6.90 15.98 9.71
CA THR A 107 7.22 15.79 11.14
C THR A 107 6.52 14.59 11.77
N ASN A 108 5.67 13.88 11.03
CA ASN A 108 5.01 12.68 11.52
C ASN A 108 6.04 11.55 11.72
N ALA A 109 5.98 10.87 12.87
CA ALA A 109 6.97 9.87 13.27
C ALA A 109 7.05 8.69 12.28
N SER A 110 5.90 8.17 11.83
CA SER A 110 5.87 7.08 10.85
C SER A 110 6.35 7.52 9.47
N VAL A 111 6.09 8.77 9.08
CA VAL A 111 6.63 9.35 7.82
C VAL A 111 8.15 9.48 7.88
N GLN A 112 8.71 9.96 9.00
CA GLN A 112 10.15 10.05 9.21
C GLN A 112 10.80 8.67 9.19
N ARG A 113 10.19 7.70 9.89
CA ARG A 113 10.66 6.32 9.90
C ARG A 113 10.69 5.72 8.50
N LEU A 114 9.63 5.90 7.71
CA LEU A 114 9.59 5.45 6.32
C LEU A 114 10.72 6.08 5.50
N GLY A 115 10.98 7.38 5.66
CA GLY A 115 12.08 8.07 4.98
C GLY A 115 13.45 7.51 5.35
N LEU A 116 13.68 7.22 6.63
CA LEU A 116 14.93 6.62 7.13
C LEU A 116 15.13 5.20 6.58
N GLU A 117 14.09 4.36 6.63
CA GLU A 117 14.17 2.98 6.15
C GLU A 117 14.40 2.89 4.62
N LEU A 118 13.92 3.88 3.86
CA LEU A 118 14.16 4.01 2.41
C LEU A 118 15.50 4.69 2.07
N GLY A 119 16.27 5.14 3.07
CA GLY A 119 17.53 5.86 2.88
C GLY A 119 17.38 7.23 2.21
N ILE A 120 16.28 7.95 2.51
CA ILE A 120 15.99 9.29 1.96
C ILE A 120 16.33 10.40 2.96
N CYS A 121 16.17 10.13 4.25
CA CYS A 121 16.33 11.09 5.34
C CYS A 121 17.58 10.81 6.17
#